data_AF-A0A9E1JVF3-F1
#
_entry.id   AF-A0A9E1JVF3-F1
#
_cell.length_a   1.000
_cell.length_b   1.000
_cell.length_c   1.000
_cell.angle_alpha   90.00
_cell.angle_beta   90.00
_cell.angle_gamma   90.00
#
_symmetry.space_group_name_H-M   'P 1'
#
loop_
_entity.id
_entity.type
_entity.pdbx_description
1 polymer ?
#
loop_
_entity_poly.entity_id
_entity_poly.type
_entity_poly.pdbx_seq_one_letter_code
_entity_poly.pdbx_strand_id
1 'polypeptide(L)'
;FIAFSGFIDFVSQTDDIGTGNYGVTEAIQYTILKLPSSIFKLLSIIVLIGSLLGLGNLSKNNELLILLSSGMTMRRLGFSVFISGFILCFLSTLVGEYFSPPMERLADQLRTKSKYNYTSLGNGQGIWLKEQNKIININLLNENQSFGNVTIFELNDSSELKRISRATSSTIDDYNQWILSNLQETIFDESGLSTEFLRYKIDKTQLDRDLISLTVVKSEDLNILELYKFIKYLVQNSLDAKIYQTTFHSRIASLLVIPFICLLALPLSLGMRRNRGIGYRVIIGMLIGIAYFMLQNTLIESAQIYKVQPILLGWIPFFILLLCTALAFRLVQWK
;
A
#
# COMPACT_ATOMS: atom_id res chain seq x y z
N PHE A 1 2.01 -19.85 -7.51
CA PHE A 1 2.30 -18.65 -6.70
C PHE A 1 1.25 -18.43 -5.62
N ILE A 2 -0.02 -18.20 -5.98
CA ILE A 2 -1.09 -17.93 -4.99
C ILE A 2 -1.18 -19.01 -3.90
N ALA A 3 -1.29 -20.28 -4.30
CA ALA A 3 -1.36 -21.39 -3.33
C ALA A 3 -0.12 -21.47 -2.42
N PHE A 4 1.06 -21.19 -2.97
CA PHE A 4 2.31 -21.21 -2.19
C PHE A 4 2.39 -20.03 -1.22
N SER A 5 2.02 -18.82 -1.66
CA SER A 5 1.94 -17.64 -0.80
C SER A 5 0.92 -17.84 0.30
N GLY A 6 -0.29 -18.30 -0.05
CA GLY A 6 -1.34 -18.59 0.93
C GLY A 6 -0.92 -19.67 1.93
N PHE A 7 -0.19 -20.69 1.50
CA PHE A 7 0.38 -21.68 2.42
C PHE A 7 1.39 -21.05 3.39
N ILE A 8 2.31 -20.22 2.90
CA ILE A 8 3.28 -19.51 3.76
C ILE A 8 2.56 -18.56 4.72
N ASP A 9 1.59 -17.80 4.22
CA ASP A 9 0.78 -16.87 5.03
C ASP A 9 0.02 -17.65 6.12
N PHE A 10 -0.58 -18.79 5.80
CA PHE A 10 -1.24 -19.66 6.77
C PHE A 10 -0.26 -20.23 7.81
N VAL A 11 0.89 -20.76 7.38
CA VAL A 11 1.91 -21.29 8.29
C VAL A 11 2.39 -20.19 9.23
N SER A 12 2.56 -18.95 8.75
CA SER A 12 2.93 -17.81 9.59
C SER A 12 1.91 -17.48 10.69
N GLN A 13 0.65 -17.90 10.54
CA GLN A 13 -0.38 -17.74 11.55
C GLN A 13 -0.37 -18.85 12.61
N THR A 14 0.38 -19.94 12.40
CA THR A 14 0.34 -21.11 13.28
C THR A 14 0.73 -20.77 14.72
N ASP A 15 1.69 -19.86 14.90
CA ASP A 15 2.14 -19.42 16.23
C ASP A 15 1.07 -18.66 17.01
N ASP A 16 0.09 -18.08 16.33
CA ASP A 16 -1.01 -17.33 16.93
C ASP A 16 -2.25 -18.20 17.22
N ILE A 17 -2.32 -19.40 16.66
CA ILE A 17 -3.46 -20.31 16.84
C ILE A 17 -3.52 -20.76 18.30
N GLY A 18 -4.68 -20.58 18.94
CA GLY A 18 -4.88 -20.87 20.36
C GLY A 18 -4.69 -19.67 21.29
N THR A 19 -4.44 -18.47 20.75
CA THR A 19 -4.46 -17.22 21.53
C THR A 19 -5.86 -16.59 21.50
N GLY A 20 -6.50 -16.44 22.67
CA GLY A 20 -7.87 -15.91 22.76
C GLY A 20 -8.90 -16.83 22.07
N ASN A 21 -9.69 -16.27 21.15
CA ASN A 21 -10.66 -17.00 20.31
C ASN A 21 -10.11 -17.23 18.88
N TYR A 22 -8.80 -17.08 18.66
CA TYR A 22 -8.20 -17.27 17.34
C TYR A 22 -7.88 -18.76 17.08
N GLY A 23 -8.71 -19.41 16.27
CA GLY A 23 -8.56 -20.80 15.86
C GLY A 23 -8.08 -20.97 14.42
N VAL A 24 -8.10 -22.22 13.96
CA VAL A 24 -7.69 -22.60 12.60
C VAL A 24 -8.62 -21.98 11.55
N THR A 25 -9.91 -21.88 11.85
CA THR A 25 -10.92 -21.29 10.95
C THR A 25 -10.65 -19.81 10.70
N GLU A 26 -10.30 -19.06 11.73
CA GLU A 26 -9.95 -17.64 11.66
C GLU A 26 -8.64 -17.45 10.89
N ALA A 27 -7.64 -18.32 11.10
CA ALA A 27 -6.39 -18.31 10.36
C ALA A 27 -6.59 -18.58 8.85
N ILE A 28 -7.50 -19.50 8.48
CA ILE A 28 -7.87 -19.74 7.08
C ILE A 28 -8.57 -18.52 6.49
N GLN A 29 -9.54 -17.94 7.20
CA GLN A 29 -10.25 -16.75 6.75
C GLN A 29 -9.30 -15.57 6.55
N TYR A 30 -8.39 -15.34 7.51
CA TYR A 30 -7.34 -14.33 7.42
C TYR A 30 -6.49 -14.52 6.15
N THR A 31 -6.02 -15.75 5.92
CA THR A 31 -5.20 -16.10 4.77
C THR A 31 -5.92 -15.83 3.46
N ILE A 32 -7.19 -16.25 3.34
CA ILE A 32 -8.00 -16.03 2.13
C ILE A 32 -8.19 -14.55 1.83
N LEU A 33 -8.49 -13.74 2.86
CA LEU A 33 -8.67 -12.30 2.73
C LEU A 33 -7.37 -11.59 2.31
N LYS A 34 -6.21 -12.14 2.66
CA LYS A 34 -4.90 -11.56 2.29
C LYS A 34 -4.44 -11.92 0.87
N LEU A 35 -5.03 -12.95 0.25
CA LEU A 35 -4.61 -13.43 -1.09
C LEU A 35 -4.58 -12.35 -2.17
N PRO A 36 -5.56 -11.44 -2.30
CA PRO A 36 -5.52 -10.38 -3.32
C PRO A 36 -4.30 -9.47 -3.19
N SER A 37 -3.90 -9.15 -1.96
CA SER A 37 -2.70 -8.36 -1.66
C SER A 37 -1.43 -9.12 -2.04
N SER A 38 -1.34 -10.39 -1.65
CA SER A 38 -0.21 -11.23 -2.01
C SER A 38 -0.06 -11.39 -3.54
N ILE A 39 -1.17 -11.45 -4.29
CA ILE A 39 -1.16 -11.43 -5.76
C ILE A 39 -0.57 -10.13 -6.29
N PHE A 40 -1.01 -8.99 -5.75
CA PHE A 40 -0.55 -7.68 -6.20
C PHE A 40 0.93 -7.45 -5.87
N LYS A 41 1.40 -7.89 -4.70
CA LYS A 41 2.82 -7.82 -4.29
C LYS A 41 3.72 -8.66 -5.22
N LEU A 42 3.24 -9.81 -5.70
CA LEU A 42 3.99 -10.72 -6.58
C LEU A 42 3.70 -10.52 -8.07
N LEU A 43 2.97 -9.46 -8.44
CA LEU A 43 2.42 -9.29 -9.77
C LEU A 43 3.51 -9.24 -10.87
N SER A 44 4.61 -8.53 -10.61
CA SER A 44 5.74 -8.41 -11.55
C SER A 44 6.35 -9.77 -11.90
N ILE A 45 6.48 -10.66 -10.92
CA ILE A 45 7.00 -12.02 -11.09
C ILE A 45 6.00 -12.89 -11.87
N ILE A 46 4.72 -12.86 -11.48
CA ILE A 46 3.67 -13.69 -12.08
C ILE A 46 3.48 -13.33 -13.56
N VAL A 47 3.39 -12.03 -13.87
CA VAL A 47 3.19 -11.53 -15.23
C VAL A 47 4.39 -11.83 -16.11
N LEU A 48 5.61 -11.67 -15.60
CA LEU A 48 6.82 -11.96 -16.39
C LEU A 48 6.93 -13.45 -16.71
N ILE A 49 6.71 -14.33 -15.73
CA ILE A 49 6.74 -15.78 -15.97
C ILE A 49 5.62 -16.19 -16.93
N GLY A 50 4.39 -15.68 -16.71
CA GLY A 50 3.26 -15.98 -17.59
C GLY A 50 3.50 -15.57 -19.04
N SER A 51 4.02 -14.36 -19.26
CA SER A 51 4.37 -13.86 -20.59
C SER A 51 5.53 -14.63 -21.22
N LEU A 52 6.58 -14.98 -20.47
CA LEU A 52 7.69 -15.80 -20.94
C LEU A 52 7.27 -17.23 -21.31
N LEU A 53 6.34 -17.83 -20.55
CA LEU A 53 5.81 -19.15 -20.85
C LEU A 53 4.90 -19.12 -22.07
N GLY A 54 3.98 -18.14 -22.15
CA GLY A 54 3.07 -17.98 -23.29
C GLY A 54 3.82 -17.71 -24.59
N LEU A 55 4.63 -16.65 -24.63
CA LEU A 55 5.45 -16.31 -25.80
C LEU A 55 6.48 -17.40 -26.08
N GLY A 56 7.01 -18.01 -25.03
CA GLY A 56 7.91 -19.13 -25.14
C GLY A 56 7.30 -20.35 -25.83
N ASN A 57 6.03 -20.65 -25.57
CA ASN A 57 5.33 -21.76 -26.21
C ASN A 57 5.12 -21.48 -27.70
N LEU A 58 4.67 -20.27 -28.03
CA LEU A 58 4.54 -19.80 -29.41
C LEU A 58 5.88 -19.82 -30.17
N SER A 59 6.98 -19.47 -29.48
CA SER A 59 8.34 -19.58 -30.03
C SER A 59 8.74 -21.03 -30.29
N LYS A 60 8.43 -21.94 -29.35
CA LYS A 60 8.78 -23.37 -29.44
C LYS A 60 8.06 -24.06 -30.59
N ASN A 61 6.80 -23.69 -30.84
CA ASN A 61 5.98 -24.22 -31.94
C ASN A 61 6.25 -23.52 -33.29
N ASN A 62 7.26 -22.65 -33.38
CA ASN A 62 7.56 -21.81 -34.54
C ASN A 62 6.44 -20.83 -34.97
N GLU A 63 5.39 -20.63 -34.17
CA GLU A 63 4.27 -19.73 -34.49
C GLU A 63 4.75 -18.28 -34.61
N LEU A 64 5.64 -17.83 -33.71
CA LEU A 64 6.22 -16.50 -33.80
C LEU A 64 7.08 -16.31 -35.07
N LEU A 65 7.79 -17.35 -35.51
CA LEU A 65 8.61 -17.28 -36.72
C LEU A 65 7.73 -17.23 -37.98
N ILE A 66 6.63 -17.98 -38.01
CA ILE A 66 5.66 -17.98 -39.11
C ILE A 66 5.00 -16.58 -39.23
N LEU A 67 4.66 -15.96 -38.11
CA LEU A 67 4.14 -14.59 -38.11
C LEU A 67 5.16 -13.60 -38.69
N LEU A 68 6.43 -13.69 -38.27
CA LEU A 68 7.48 -12.81 -38.78
C LEU A 68 7.78 -13.06 -40.28
N SER A 69 7.78 -14.30 -40.74
CA SER A 69 8.04 -14.65 -42.14
C SER A 69 6.88 -14.31 -43.08
N SER A 70 5.65 -14.20 -42.58
CA SER A 70 4.48 -13.74 -43.33
C SER A 70 4.40 -12.22 -43.50
N GLY A 71 5.43 -11.47 -43.07
CA GLY A 71 5.53 -10.02 -43.23
C GLY A 71 5.10 -9.22 -42.00
N MET A 72 4.79 -9.87 -40.87
CA MET A 72 4.52 -9.17 -39.61
C MET A 72 5.81 -8.57 -39.04
N THR A 73 5.82 -7.26 -38.78
CA THR A 73 7.00 -6.61 -38.18
C THR A 73 7.09 -6.90 -36.69
N MET A 74 8.33 -6.96 -36.17
CA MET A 74 8.61 -7.11 -34.73
C MET A 74 7.91 -6.03 -33.87
N ARG A 75 7.76 -4.81 -34.41
CA ARG A 75 7.04 -3.71 -33.74
C ARG A 75 5.55 -4.00 -33.60
N ARG A 76 4.90 -4.54 -34.64
CA ARG A 76 3.48 -4.91 -34.59
C ARG A 76 3.23 -6.05 -33.60
N LEU A 77 4.16 -7.01 -33.52
CA LEU A 77 4.11 -8.10 -32.54
C LEU A 77 4.27 -7.56 -31.11
N GLY A 78 5.25 -6.67 -30.90
CA GLY A 78 5.43 -5.96 -29.65
C GLY A 78 4.20 -5.17 -29.22
N PHE A 79 3.56 -4.46 -30.15
CA PHE A 79 2.33 -3.71 -29.87
C PHE A 79 1.18 -4.62 -29.47
N SER A 80 1.03 -5.80 -30.09
CA SER A 80 0.02 -6.79 -29.69
C SER A 80 0.25 -7.30 -28.27
N VAL A 81 1.51 -7.57 -27.90
CA VAL A 81 1.87 -7.98 -26.53
C VAL A 81 1.66 -6.84 -25.53
N PHE A 82 1.96 -5.61 -25.93
CA PHE A 82 1.73 -4.42 -25.12
C PHE A 82 0.23 -4.23 -24.81
N ILE A 83 -0.65 -4.37 -25.80
CA ILE A 83 -2.12 -4.31 -25.59
C ILE A 83 -2.57 -5.38 -24.60
N SER A 84 -2.10 -6.63 -24.75
CA SER A 84 -2.41 -7.72 -23.81
C SER A 84 -1.95 -7.38 -22.39
N GLY A 85 -0.73 -6.84 -22.25
CA GLY A 85 -0.23 -6.34 -20.97
C GLY A 85 -1.04 -5.16 -20.40
N PHE A 86 -1.59 -4.30 -21.25
CA PHE A 86 -2.45 -3.19 -20.82
C PHE A 86 -3.81 -3.68 -20.32
N ILE A 87 -4.39 -4.72 -20.94
CA ILE A 87 -5.59 -5.38 -20.45
C ILE A 87 -5.32 -6.00 -19.07
N LEU A 88 -4.18 -6.67 -18.90
CA LEU A 88 -3.76 -7.21 -17.60
C LEU A 88 -3.51 -6.12 -16.56
N CYS A 89 -2.96 -4.97 -16.96
CA CYS A 89 -2.80 -3.80 -16.10
C CYS A 89 -4.16 -3.32 -15.55
N PHE A 90 -5.17 -3.19 -16.41
CA PHE A 90 -6.50 -2.79 -16.00
C PHE A 90 -7.11 -3.78 -14.99
N LEU A 91 -7.04 -5.07 -15.29
CA LEU A 91 -7.52 -6.13 -14.39
C LEU A 91 -6.79 -6.11 -13.04
N SER A 92 -5.48 -5.91 -13.07
CA SER A 92 -4.63 -5.88 -11.88
C SER A 92 -4.86 -4.64 -11.03
N THR A 93 -5.16 -3.49 -11.66
CA THR A 93 -5.57 -2.27 -10.96
C THR A 93 -6.90 -2.50 -10.24
N LEU A 94 -7.86 -3.15 -10.90
CA LEU A 94 -9.16 -3.46 -10.32
C LEU A 94 -9.02 -4.38 -9.10
N VAL A 95 -8.18 -5.42 -9.17
CA VAL A 95 -7.92 -6.29 -8.01
C VAL A 95 -7.10 -5.58 -6.91
N GLY A 96 -6.04 -4.87 -7.29
CA GLY A 96 -5.06 -4.27 -6.38
C GLY A 96 -5.53 -3.01 -5.68
N GLU A 97 -6.35 -2.17 -6.32
CA GLU A 97 -6.84 -0.93 -5.72
C GLU A 97 -8.24 -1.08 -5.13
N TYR A 98 -9.11 -1.89 -5.75
CA TYR A 98 -10.50 -1.98 -5.27
C TYR A 98 -10.71 -3.11 -4.25
N PHE A 99 -10.13 -4.29 -4.48
CA PHE A 99 -10.36 -5.45 -3.62
C PHE A 99 -9.30 -5.63 -2.54
N SER A 100 -8.02 -5.40 -2.85
CA SER A 100 -6.92 -5.73 -1.94
C SER A 100 -7.00 -4.98 -0.61
N PRO A 101 -7.09 -3.63 -0.57
CA PRO A 101 -6.94 -2.93 0.70
C PRO A 101 -8.14 -3.09 1.65
N PRO A 102 -9.42 -3.11 1.21
CA PRO A 102 -10.51 -3.41 2.15
C PRO A 102 -10.43 -4.84 2.67
N MET A 103 -10.02 -5.82 1.86
CA MET A 103 -9.86 -7.20 2.33
C MET A 103 -8.71 -7.35 3.32
N GLU A 104 -7.58 -6.67 3.11
CA GLU A 104 -6.45 -6.70 4.05
C GLU A 104 -6.79 -6.04 5.38
N ARG A 105 -7.49 -4.89 5.37
CA ARG A 105 -8.01 -4.26 6.60
C ARG A 105 -8.98 -5.18 7.35
N LEU A 106 -9.91 -5.80 6.64
CA LEU A 106 -10.83 -6.76 7.26
C LEU A 106 -10.10 -7.96 7.84
N ALA A 107 -9.05 -8.46 7.17
CA ALA A 107 -8.22 -9.54 7.68
C ALA A 107 -7.57 -9.15 9.02
N ASP A 108 -6.89 -8.00 9.06
CA ASP A 108 -6.20 -7.53 10.27
C ASP A 108 -7.17 -7.16 11.41
N GLN A 109 -8.35 -6.61 11.10
CA GLN A 109 -9.41 -6.38 12.06
C GLN A 109 -9.93 -7.69 12.68
N LEU A 110 -10.21 -8.71 11.85
CA LEU A 110 -10.68 -10.00 12.32
C LEU A 110 -9.63 -10.70 13.18
N ARG A 111 -8.37 -10.70 12.76
CA ARG A 111 -7.26 -11.26 13.54
C ARG A 111 -7.13 -10.58 14.90
N THR A 112 -7.15 -9.24 14.93
CA THR A 112 -7.04 -8.47 16.18
C THR A 112 -8.22 -8.76 17.10
N LYS A 113 -9.44 -8.78 16.57
CA LYS A 113 -10.67 -9.04 17.34
C LYS A 113 -10.75 -10.46 17.90
N SER A 114 -10.24 -11.45 17.18
CA SER A 114 -10.24 -12.84 17.64
C SER A 114 -9.10 -13.14 18.62
N LYS A 115 -7.93 -12.51 18.42
CA LYS A 115 -6.76 -12.65 19.32
C LYS A 115 -6.95 -11.90 20.63
N TYR A 116 -7.54 -10.71 20.58
CA TYR A 116 -7.79 -9.85 21.72
C TYR A 116 -9.30 -9.72 21.93
N ASN A 117 -9.83 -10.36 22.98
CA ASN A 117 -11.24 -10.20 23.38
C ASN A 117 -11.56 -8.70 23.51
N TYR A 118 -12.72 -8.26 23.01
CA TYR A 118 -13.16 -6.87 22.89
C TYR A 118 -12.93 -5.97 24.13
N THR A 119 -12.87 -6.56 25.32
CA THR A 119 -12.60 -5.88 26.58
C THR A 119 -11.17 -5.32 26.69
N SER A 120 -10.20 -5.82 25.92
CA SER A 120 -8.82 -5.29 25.91
C SER A 120 -8.51 -4.32 24.77
N LEU A 121 -9.35 -4.23 23.73
CA LEU A 121 -9.17 -3.24 22.66
C LEU A 121 -9.43 -1.80 23.14
N GLY A 122 -10.29 -1.61 24.15
CA GLY A 122 -10.55 -0.30 24.74
C GLY A 122 -9.47 0.22 25.71
N ASN A 123 -8.44 -0.59 26.01
CA ASN A 123 -7.53 -0.33 27.13
C ASN A 123 -6.05 -0.10 26.76
N GLY A 124 -5.69 0.13 25.49
CA GLY A 124 -4.25 0.16 25.15
C GLY A 124 -3.74 1.07 24.04
N GLN A 125 -4.55 1.49 23.06
CA GLN A 125 -4.02 2.25 21.93
C GLN A 125 -4.95 3.39 21.56
N GLY A 126 -4.86 4.47 22.34
CA GLY A 126 -5.38 5.77 21.92
C GLY A 126 -4.71 6.20 20.62
N ILE A 127 -5.48 6.76 19.69
CA ILE A 127 -4.97 7.29 18.43
C ILE A 127 -4.38 8.66 18.70
N TRP A 128 -3.12 8.85 18.31
CA TRP A 128 -2.43 10.12 18.38
C TRP A 128 -2.41 10.79 17.01
N LEU A 129 -2.91 12.01 16.95
CA LEU A 129 -2.99 12.85 15.77
C LEU A 129 -2.28 14.17 16.03
N LYS A 130 -1.76 14.79 14.98
CA LYS A 130 -1.19 16.14 15.04
C LYS A 130 -1.92 17.01 14.02
N GLU A 131 -2.52 18.08 14.52
CA GLU A 131 -3.17 19.13 13.74
C GLU A 131 -2.43 20.46 13.99
N GLN A 132 -1.50 20.85 13.11
CA GLN A 132 -0.65 22.04 13.26
C GLN A 132 0.08 22.07 14.62
N ASN A 133 -0.30 22.98 15.53
CA ASN A 133 0.22 23.11 16.88
C ASN A 133 -0.59 22.32 17.93
N LYS A 134 -1.63 21.60 17.53
CA LYS A 134 -2.44 20.74 18.40
C LYS A 134 -2.01 19.28 18.26
N ILE A 135 -1.83 18.58 19.38
CA ILE A 135 -1.65 17.13 19.45
C ILE A 135 -2.90 16.56 20.10
N ILE A 136 -3.56 15.63 19.43
CA ILE A 136 -4.86 15.10 19.83
C ILE A 136 -4.69 13.62 20.13
N ASN A 137 -5.09 13.19 21.32
CA ASN A 137 -5.19 11.79 21.70
C ASN A 137 -6.67 11.40 21.82
N ILE A 138 -7.07 10.39 21.07
CA ILE A 138 -8.41 9.83 21.06
C ILE A 138 -8.37 8.41 21.62
N ASN A 139 -8.97 8.20 22.78
CA ASN A 139 -9.24 6.86 23.29
C ASN A 139 -10.60 6.39 22.76
N LEU A 140 -10.55 5.49 21.79
CA LEU A 140 -11.73 4.88 21.19
C LEU A 140 -12.43 3.99 22.22
N LEU A 141 -13.65 4.40 22.61
CA LEU A 141 -14.60 3.55 23.32
C LEU A 141 -15.62 3.09 22.29
N ASN A 142 -15.81 1.78 22.17
CA ASN A 142 -16.52 1.20 21.04
C ASN A 142 -18.05 1.40 21.11
N GLU A 143 -18.67 1.28 19.93
CA GLU A 143 -20.09 1.03 19.60
C GLU A 143 -20.96 2.17 19.02
N ASN A 144 -20.81 3.45 19.38
CA ASN A 144 -21.77 4.48 18.91
C ASN A 144 -21.11 5.79 18.44
N GLN A 145 -20.48 5.80 17.26
CA GLN A 145 -20.01 6.98 16.48
C GLN A 145 -19.37 8.15 17.27
N SER A 146 -18.97 7.91 18.51
CA SER A 146 -18.44 8.88 19.44
C SER A 146 -17.01 8.45 19.71
N PHE A 147 -16.11 9.33 19.34
CA PHE A 147 -14.72 9.27 19.73
C PHE A 147 -14.75 9.49 21.25
N GLY A 148 -14.45 8.47 22.04
CA GLY A 148 -14.69 8.44 23.49
C GLY A 148 -14.00 9.59 24.26
N ASN A 149 -12.97 9.26 25.03
CA ASN A 149 -12.22 10.29 25.75
C ASN A 149 -11.22 10.94 24.80
N VAL A 150 -11.26 12.27 24.67
CA VAL A 150 -10.32 13.03 23.85
C VAL A 150 -9.53 14.00 24.70
N THR A 151 -8.21 14.01 24.49
CA THR A 151 -7.31 14.99 25.10
C THR A 151 -6.59 15.75 23.99
N ILE A 152 -6.71 17.07 24.00
CA ILE A 152 -6.08 17.98 23.05
C ILE A 152 -5.01 18.77 23.79
N PHE A 153 -3.77 18.66 23.32
CA PHE A 153 -2.64 19.46 23.76
C PHE A 153 -2.39 20.53 22.73
N GLU A 154 -2.48 21.80 23.12
CA GLU A 154 -2.21 22.92 22.23
C GLU A 154 -0.89 23.57 22.62
N LEU A 155 0.00 23.62 21.63
CA LEU A 155 1.33 24.17 21.76
C LEU A 155 1.34 25.62 21.25
N ASN A 156 2.17 26.45 21.85
CA ASN A 156 2.49 27.76 21.34
C ASN A 156 3.55 27.65 20.22
N ASP A 157 3.85 28.75 19.53
CA ASP A 157 4.82 28.74 18.42
C ASP A 157 6.24 28.32 18.86
N SER A 158 6.57 28.50 20.15
CA SER A 158 7.81 28.03 20.78
C SER A 158 7.81 26.52 21.12
N SER A 159 6.78 25.76 20.71
CA SER A 159 6.55 24.35 21.11
C SER A 159 6.34 24.15 22.62
N GLU A 160 5.92 25.19 23.34
CA GLU A 160 5.56 25.11 24.76
C GLU A 160 4.07 24.85 24.93
N LEU A 161 3.68 24.15 25.99
CA LEU A 161 2.29 23.79 26.22
C LEU A 161 1.49 25.01 26.69
N LYS A 162 0.49 25.42 25.90
CA LYS A 162 -0.38 26.56 26.18
C LYS A 162 -1.71 26.14 26.80
N ARG A 163 -2.30 25.05 26.31
CA ARG A 163 -3.62 24.59 26.76
C ARG A 163 -3.74 23.08 26.68
N ILE A 164 -4.39 22.48 27.67
CA ILE A 164 -4.84 21.09 27.65
C ILE A 164 -6.36 21.08 27.73
N SER A 165 -7.03 20.55 26.72
CA SER A 165 -8.48 20.34 26.72
C SER A 165 -8.77 18.84 26.84
N ARG A 166 -9.49 18.43 27.89
CA ARG A 166 -9.92 17.04 28.09
C ARG A 166 -11.43 16.96 28.00
N ALA A 167 -11.95 16.16 27.07
CA ALA A 167 -13.37 15.89 26.89
C ALA A 167 -13.67 14.42 27.16
N THR A 168 -14.78 14.13 27.85
CA THR A 168 -15.21 12.74 28.14
C THR A 168 -15.93 12.07 26.98
N SER A 169 -16.48 12.86 26.06
CA SER A 169 -17.13 12.36 24.86
C SER A 169 -16.94 13.37 23.74
N SER A 170 -16.73 12.87 22.53
CA SER A 170 -16.56 13.72 21.37
C SER A 170 -17.16 13.11 20.10
N THR A 171 -17.77 13.95 19.28
CA THR A 171 -18.35 13.56 17.98
C THR A 171 -17.90 14.55 16.91
N ILE A 172 -17.86 14.11 15.66
CA ILE A 172 -17.59 15.00 14.51
C ILE A 172 -18.89 15.10 13.70
N ASP A 173 -19.42 16.31 13.56
CA ASP A 173 -20.61 16.58 12.73
C ASP A 173 -20.28 16.57 11.23
N ASP A 174 -21.30 16.48 10.37
CA ASP A 174 -21.18 16.42 8.91
C ASP A 174 -20.48 17.66 8.30
N TYR A 175 -20.36 18.74 9.08
CA TYR A 175 -19.64 19.97 8.72
C TYR A 175 -18.16 20.00 9.20
N ASN A 176 -17.58 18.85 9.57
CA ASN A 176 -16.23 18.74 10.15
C ASN A 176 -16.02 19.63 11.38
N GLN A 177 -16.98 19.58 12.30
CA GLN A 177 -16.91 20.28 13.58
C GLN A 177 -16.84 19.25 14.71
N TRP A 178 -15.84 19.38 15.58
CA TRP A 178 -15.78 18.62 16.81
C TRP A 178 -16.80 19.17 17.80
N ILE A 179 -17.68 18.30 18.27
CA ILE A 179 -18.57 18.55 19.39
C ILE A 179 -17.95 17.83 20.58
N LEU A 180 -17.29 18.60 21.45
CA LEU A 180 -16.63 18.12 22.66
C LEU A 180 -17.58 18.29 23.85
N SER A 181 -17.90 17.21 24.55
CA SER A 181 -18.82 17.20 25.70
C SER A 181 -18.07 17.00 27.02
N ASN A 182 -18.51 17.72 28.06
CA ASN A 182 -17.87 17.79 29.38
C ASN A 182 -16.37 18.08 29.28
N LEU A 183 -16.06 19.23 28.71
CA LEU A 183 -14.71 19.66 28.44
C LEU A 183 -14.12 20.38 29.66
N GLN A 184 -12.97 19.91 30.11
CA GLN A 184 -12.13 20.57 31.09
C GLN A 184 -10.92 21.17 30.35
N GLU A 185 -10.78 22.49 30.42
CA GLU A 185 -9.66 23.22 29.80
C GLU A 185 -8.73 23.74 30.88
N THR A 186 -7.46 23.33 30.83
CA THR A 186 -6.39 23.89 31.65
C THR A 186 -5.52 24.78 30.78
N ILE A 187 -5.44 26.06 31.10
CA ILE A 187 -4.66 27.06 30.37
C ILE A 187 -3.43 27.40 31.20
N PHE A 188 -2.28 27.44 30.53
CA PHE A 188 -0.98 27.77 31.10
C PHE A 188 -0.63 29.18 30.64
N ASP A 189 -0.77 30.16 31.53
CA ASP A 189 -0.36 31.55 31.30
C ASP A 189 0.87 31.89 32.16
N GLU A 190 1.61 32.95 31.78
CA GLU A 190 2.80 33.42 32.52
C GLU A 190 2.52 33.76 33.99
N SER A 191 1.26 34.05 34.32
CA SER A 191 0.80 34.43 35.66
C SER A 191 0.22 33.28 36.50
N GLY A 192 0.11 32.06 35.96
CA GLY A 192 -0.40 30.89 36.69
C GLY A 192 -1.26 29.93 35.86
N LEU A 193 -1.89 28.97 36.55
CA LEU A 193 -2.77 27.96 35.96
C LEU A 193 -4.24 28.36 36.15
N SER A 194 -5.01 28.43 35.06
CA SER A 194 -6.46 28.55 35.12
C SER A 194 -7.12 27.27 34.60
N THR A 195 -8.25 26.88 35.20
CA THR A 195 -9.03 25.72 34.75
C THR A 195 -10.48 26.13 34.58
N GLU A 196 -11.00 25.90 33.37
CA GLU A 196 -12.38 26.18 33.00
C GLU A 196 -13.12 24.87 32.71
N PHE A 197 -14.40 24.82 33.10
CA PHE A 197 -15.28 23.68 32.83
C PHE A 197 -16.39 24.13 31.89
N LEU A 198 -16.45 23.50 30.72
CA LEU A 198 -17.41 23.78 29.65
C LEU A 198 -18.25 22.54 29.42
N ARG A 199 -19.58 22.69 29.39
CA ARG A 199 -20.50 21.57 29.16
C ARG A 199 -20.38 21.04 27.72
N TYR A 200 -20.23 21.94 26.76
CA TYR A 200 -19.98 21.62 25.36
C TYR A 200 -19.11 22.69 24.72
N LYS A 201 -18.28 22.29 23.74
CA LYS A 201 -17.52 23.20 22.88
C LYS A 201 -17.57 22.67 21.46
N ILE A 202 -17.87 23.55 20.51
CA ILE A 202 -17.86 23.24 19.08
C ILE A 202 -16.62 23.91 18.49
N ASP A 203 -15.69 23.12 17.99
CA ASP A 203 -14.47 23.62 17.34
C ASP A 203 -14.36 23.09 15.91
N LYS A 204 -13.88 23.93 14.99
CA LYS A 204 -13.66 23.48 13.61
C LYS A 204 -12.39 22.65 13.56
N THR A 205 -12.41 21.56 12.81
CA THR A 205 -11.23 20.74 12.56
C THR A 205 -11.05 20.48 11.08
N GLN A 206 -9.78 20.28 10.72
CA GLN A 206 -9.39 19.78 9.42
C GLN A 206 -9.32 18.26 9.39
N LEU A 207 -9.53 17.59 10.53
CA LEU A 207 -9.57 16.13 10.65
C LEU A 207 -10.88 15.60 10.06
N ASP A 208 -10.75 14.94 8.92
CA ASP A 208 -11.82 14.15 8.32
C ASP A 208 -12.07 12.89 9.18
N ARG A 209 -13.35 12.54 9.38
CA ARG A 209 -13.76 11.33 10.12
C ARG A 209 -13.09 10.08 9.56
N ASP A 210 -12.91 10.04 8.24
CA ASP A 210 -12.24 8.93 7.54
C ASP A 210 -10.75 8.81 7.95
N LEU A 211 -10.03 9.91 8.19
CA LEU A 211 -8.60 9.90 8.52
C LEU A 211 -8.30 9.32 9.90
N ILE A 212 -9.21 9.48 10.85
CA ILE A 212 -9.07 8.93 12.21
C ILE A 212 -9.08 7.40 12.15
N SER A 213 -9.87 6.81 11.25
CA SER A 213 -9.87 5.35 11.01
C SER A 213 -8.62 4.84 10.29
N LEU A 214 -7.91 5.71 9.57
CA LEU A 214 -6.75 5.38 8.74
C LEU A 214 -5.41 5.51 9.48
N THR A 215 -5.38 6.11 10.68
CA THR A 215 -4.14 6.47 11.38
C THR A 215 -3.36 5.26 11.95
N VAL A 216 -3.97 4.07 11.96
CA VAL A 216 -3.32 2.81 12.39
C VAL A 216 -2.93 1.92 11.19
N VAL A 217 -3.16 2.39 9.96
CA VAL A 217 -3.04 1.55 8.76
C VAL A 217 -1.68 1.78 8.08
N LYS A 218 -1.00 0.70 7.69
CA LYS A 218 0.30 0.80 7.01
C LYS A 218 0.09 1.44 5.63
N SER A 219 1.14 2.09 5.10
CA SER A 219 1.08 2.70 3.75
C SER A 219 0.71 1.70 2.63
N GLU A 220 0.91 0.41 2.90
CA GLU A 220 0.61 -0.69 2.00
C GLU A 220 -0.89 -1.00 1.90
N ASP A 221 -1.67 -0.73 2.95
CA ASP A 221 -3.11 -1.06 3.03
C ASP A 221 -4.00 0.16 2.71
N LEU A 222 -3.44 1.22 2.14
CA LEU A 222 -4.16 2.38 1.62
C LEU A 222 -4.31 2.29 0.11
N ASN A 223 -5.48 2.64 -0.43
CA ASN A 223 -5.69 2.82 -1.85
C ASN A 223 -4.96 4.08 -2.33
N ILE A 224 -4.73 4.22 -3.64
CA ILE A 224 -4.11 5.43 -4.24
C ILE A 224 -4.83 6.72 -3.82
N LEU A 225 -6.16 6.72 -3.79
CA LEU A 225 -6.97 7.89 -3.39
C LEU A 225 -6.80 8.23 -1.90
N GLU A 226 -6.82 7.23 -1.03
CA GLU A 226 -6.64 7.42 0.40
C GLU A 226 -5.21 7.85 0.71
N LEU A 227 -4.22 7.27 0.02
CA LEU A 227 -2.82 7.64 0.11
C LEU A 227 -2.60 9.10 -0.29
N TYR A 228 -3.27 9.58 -1.35
CA TYR A 228 -3.24 10.99 -1.73
C TYR A 228 -3.83 11.92 -0.66
N LYS A 229 -5.01 11.58 -0.12
CA LYS A 229 -5.64 12.32 0.99
C LYS A 229 -4.71 12.35 2.22
N PHE A 230 -4.10 11.21 2.55
CA PHE A 230 -3.21 11.08 3.70
C PHE A 230 -1.90 11.86 3.51
N ILE A 231 -1.30 11.85 2.32
CA ILE A 231 -0.14 12.70 2.00
C ILE A 231 -0.48 14.17 2.20
N LYS A 232 -1.64 14.63 1.72
CA LYS A 232 -2.08 16.02 1.90
C LYS A 232 -2.20 16.38 3.38
N TYR A 233 -2.78 15.49 4.19
CA TYR A 233 -2.87 15.64 5.63
C TYR A 233 -1.48 15.75 6.30
N LEU A 234 -0.54 14.86 5.97
CA LEU A 234 0.81 14.90 6.55
C LEU A 234 1.55 16.20 6.20
N VAL A 235 1.49 16.63 4.94
CA VAL A 235 2.14 17.85 4.47
C VAL A 235 1.54 19.09 5.12
N GLN A 236 0.21 19.16 5.26
CA GLN A 236 -0.46 20.27 5.93
C GLN A 236 -0.09 20.39 7.42
N ASN A 237 0.23 19.25 8.06
CA ASN A 237 0.60 19.19 9.47
C ASN A 237 2.11 19.22 9.73
N SER A 238 2.91 19.54 8.70
CA SER A 238 4.38 19.55 8.78
C SER A 238 4.96 18.24 9.33
N LEU A 239 4.33 17.11 8.96
CA LEU A 239 4.77 15.76 9.29
C LEU A 239 5.57 15.17 8.11
N ASP A 240 6.40 14.16 8.40
CA ASP A 240 7.18 13.49 7.37
C ASP A 240 6.28 12.63 6.45
N ALA A 241 6.08 13.10 5.22
CA ALA A 241 5.27 12.45 4.20
C ALA A 241 6.09 11.67 3.17
N LYS A 242 7.43 11.58 3.30
CA LYS A 242 8.30 11.11 2.22
C LYS A 242 8.06 9.66 1.81
N ILE A 243 7.87 8.75 2.77
CA ILE A 243 7.55 7.34 2.46
C ILE A 243 6.25 7.29 1.68
N TYR A 244 5.19 7.92 2.20
CA TYR A 244 3.87 7.88 1.58
C TYR A 244 3.89 8.47 0.16
N GLN A 245 4.60 9.57 -0.05
CA GLN A 245 4.82 10.14 -1.38
C GLN A 245 5.58 9.17 -2.31
N THR A 246 6.61 8.50 -1.80
CA THR A 246 7.40 7.53 -2.59
C THR A 246 6.56 6.30 -2.94
N THR A 247 5.82 5.75 -1.97
CA THR A 247 4.87 4.64 -2.15
C THR A 247 3.79 5.01 -3.18
N PHE A 248 3.27 6.24 -3.15
CA PHE A 248 2.29 6.71 -4.13
C PHE A 248 2.83 6.66 -5.56
N HIS A 249 4.00 7.24 -5.79
CA HIS A 249 4.63 7.21 -7.11
C HIS A 249 5.03 5.80 -7.54
N SER A 250 5.58 5.01 -6.62
CA SER A 250 5.97 3.63 -6.83
C SER A 250 4.79 2.72 -7.19
N ARG A 251 3.61 2.98 -6.62
CA ARG A 251 2.37 2.26 -6.91
C ARG A 251 1.80 2.59 -8.28
N ILE A 252 1.83 3.86 -8.68
CA ILE A 252 1.46 4.23 -10.06
C ILE A 252 2.45 3.61 -11.06
N ALA A 253 3.74 3.67 -10.75
CA ALA A 253 4.78 3.06 -11.56
C ALA A 253 4.58 1.54 -11.68
N SER A 254 4.26 0.82 -10.60
CA SER A 254 4.07 -0.64 -10.64
C SER A 254 2.91 -1.08 -11.53
N LEU A 255 1.82 -0.29 -11.61
CA LEU A 255 0.74 -0.52 -12.57
C LEU A 255 1.23 -0.33 -14.00
N LEU A 256 1.90 0.79 -14.28
CA LEU A 256 2.44 1.09 -15.61
C LEU A 256 3.57 0.17 -16.05
N VAL A 257 4.25 -0.52 -15.13
CA VAL A 257 5.30 -1.50 -15.43
C VAL A 257 4.74 -2.74 -16.13
N ILE A 258 3.49 -3.14 -15.87
CA ILE A 258 2.91 -4.43 -16.33
C ILE A 258 3.01 -4.62 -17.85
N PRO A 259 2.59 -3.66 -18.71
CA PRO A 259 2.72 -3.82 -20.15
C PRO A 259 4.18 -3.91 -20.62
N PHE A 260 5.11 -3.21 -19.95
CA PHE A 260 6.54 -3.24 -20.29
C PHE A 260 7.20 -4.54 -19.85
N ILE A 261 6.77 -5.14 -18.74
CA ILE A 261 7.19 -6.49 -18.33
C ILE A 261 6.75 -7.53 -19.37
N CYS A 262 5.48 -7.49 -19.81
CA CYS A 262 5.02 -8.35 -20.90
C CYS A 262 5.84 -8.14 -22.17
N LEU A 263 6.13 -6.88 -22.50
CA LEU A 263 6.93 -6.53 -23.66
C LEU A 263 8.38 -7.02 -23.53
N LEU A 264 8.97 -7.02 -22.33
CA LEU A 264 10.31 -7.57 -22.05
C LEU A 264 10.41 -9.07 -22.36
N ALA A 265 9.34 -9.82 -22.13
CA ALA A 265 9.31 -11.26 -22.33
C ALA A 265 9.47 -11.65 -23.82
N LEU A 266 9.09 -10.78 -24.74
CA LEU A 266 9.14 -10.99 -26.18
C LEU A 266 10.58 -11.14 -26.71
N PRO A 267 11.49 -10.16 -26.56
CA PRO A 267 12.88 -10.32 -26.99
C PRO A 267 13.62 -11.40 -26.20
N LEU A 268 13.25 -11.65 -24.94
CA LEU A 268 13.81 -12.77 -24.17
C LEU A 268 13.40 -14.13 -24.74
N SER A 269 12.15 -14.26 -25.21
CA SER A 269 11.66 -15.48 -25.84
C SER A 269 12.26 -15.73 -27.21
N LEU A 270 12.54 -14.69 -27.99
CA LEU A 270 13.07 -14.80 -29.36
C LEU A 270 14.61 -14.80 -29.42
N GLY A 271 15.28 -14.01 -28.58
CA GLY A 271 16.73 -13.78 -28.62
C GLY A 271 17.58 -14.80 -27.87
N MET A 272 17.02 -15.51 -26.89
CA MET A 272 17.72 -16.57 -26.16
C MET A 272 17.63 -17.88 -26.94
N ARG A 273 18.78 -18.53 -27.18
CA ARG A 273 18.92 -19.80 -27.95
C ARG A 273 17.68 -20.70 -27.82
N ARG A 274 17.04 -21.00 -28.95
CA ARG A 274 15.79 -21.78 -29.13
C ARG A 274 15.69 -23.07 -28.30
N ASN A 275 16.83 -23.68 -27.95
CA ASN A 275 16.90 -24.93 -27.19
C ASN A 275 16.83 -24.80 -25.66
N ARG A 276 16.62 -23.61 -25.10
CA ARG A 276 16.48 -23.48 -23.64
C ARG A 276 15.08 -23.93 -23.20
N GLY A 277 15.06 -24.94 -22.32
CA GLY A 277 13.83 -25.55 -21.82
C GLY A 277 12.96 -24.60 -20.99
N ILE A 278 11.74 -25.05 -20.70
CA ILE A 278 10.74 -24.30 -19.91
C ILE A 278 11.32 -23.82 -18.56
N GLY A 279 12.09 -24.67 -17.87
CA GLY A 279 12.70 -24.33 -16.59
C GLY A 279 13.62 -23.11 -16.64
N TYR A 280 14.37 -22.92 -17.72
CA TYR A 280 15.23 -21.74 -17.89
C TYR A 280 14.42 -20.45 -17.97
N ARG A 281 13.28 -20.46 -18.67
CA ARG A 281 12.39 -19.31 -18.80
C ARG A 281 11.76 -18.96 -17.46
N VAL A 282 11.35 -19.97 -16.68
CA VAL A 282 10.80 -19.78 -15.34
C VAL A 282 11.85 -19.16 -14.41
N ILE A 283 13.09 -19.69 -14.40
CA ILE A 283 14.17 -19.19 -13.53
C ILE A 283 14.50 -17.73 -13.85
N ILE A 284 14.61 -17.36 -15.12
CA ILE A 284 14.92 -15.97 -15.48
C ILE A 284 13.76 -15.03 -15.22
N GLY A 285 12.53 -15.45 -15.50
CA GLY A 285 11.35 -14.67 -15.14
C GLY A 285 11.29 -14.42 -13.63
N MET A 286 11.58 -15.45 -12.84
CA MET A 286 11.67 -15.35 -11.39
C MET A 286 12.79 -14.40 -10.96
N LEU A 287 14.01 -14.55 -11.47
CA LEU A 287 15.15 -13.71 -11.10
C LEU A 287 14.92 -12.23 -11.42
N ILE A 288 14.43 -11.93 -12.63
CA ILE A 288 14.13 -10.54 -13.03
C ILE A 288 12.98 -9.98 -12.19
N GLY A 289 11.91 -10.75 -11.97
CA GLY A 289 10.77 -10.31 -11.17
C GLY A 289 11.15 -10.06 -9.71
N ILE A 290 11.94 -10.94 -9.09
CA ILE A 290 12.44 -10.78 -7.73
C ILE A 290 13.40 -9.58 -7.66
N ALA A 291 14.31 -9.44 -8.63
CA ALA A 291 15.22 -8.29 -8.68
C ALA A 291 14.45 -6.98 -8.76
N TYR A 292 13.40 -6.91 -9.59
CA TYR A 292 12.53 -5.75 -9.67
C TYR A 292 11.80 -5.48 -8.34
N PHE A 293 11.21 -6.51 -7.72
CA PHE A 293 10.52 -6.39 -6.42
C PHE A 293 11.46 -5.89 -5.31
N MET A 294 12.65 -6.49 -5.20
CA MET A 294 13.67 -6.09 -4.22
C MET A 294 14.14 -4.66 -4.46
N LEU A 295 14.43 -4.31 -5.72
CA LEU A 295 14.87 -2.96 -6.08
C LEU A 295 13.77 -1.92 -5.76
N GLN A 296 12.51 -2.24 -6.02
CA GLN A 296 11.40 -1.37 -5.70
C GLN A 296 11.25 -1.15 -4.18
N ASN A 297 11.23 -2.21 -3.38
CA ASN A 297 11.05 -2.09 -1.93
C ASN A 297 12.23 -1.39 -1.26
N THR A 298 13.47 -1.72 -1.64
CA THR A 298 14.67 -1.05 -1.12
C THR A 298 14.66 0.44 -1.44
N LEU A 299 14.20 0.85 -2.62
CA LEU A 299 14.10 2.27 -2.96
C LEU A 299 12.99 2.99 -2.17
N ILE A 300 11.84 2.34 -1.92
CA ILE A 300 10.78 2.91 -1.08
C ILE A 300 11.30 3.15 0.34
N GLU A 301 11.94 2.15 0.96
CA GLU A 301 12.47 2.26 2.32
C GLU A 301 13.61 3.28 2.42
N SER A 302 14.42 3.41 1.35
CA SER A 302 15.50 4.39 1.29
C SER A 302 15.04 5.85 1.38
N ALA A 303 13.76 6.13 1.09
CA ALA A 303 13.20 7.49 1.10
C ALA A 303 13.22 8.16 2.48
N GLN A 304 13.25 7.39 3.58
CA GLN A 304 13.39 7.95 4.93
C GLN A 304 14.81 8.43 5.21
N ILE A 305 15.80 7.69 4.71
CA ILE A 305 17.21 7.85 5.08
C ILE A 305 17.86 8.92 4.20
N TYR A 306 17.57 8.90 2.91
CA TYR A 306 18.20 9.81 1.96
C TYR A 306 17.31 11.03 1.67
N LYS A 307 17.92 12.22 1.57
CA LYS A 307 17.25 13.48 1.17
C LYS A 307 16.95 13.54 -0.35
N VAL A 308 16.63 12.41 -0.97
CA VAL A 308 16.31 12.33 -2.40
C VAL A 308 14.83 12.68 -2.60
N GLN A 309 14.49 13.24 -3.76
CA GLN A 309 13.10 13.55 -4.10
C GLN A 309 12.25 12.26 -4.16
N PRO A 310 11.14 12.16 -3.40
CA PRO A 310 10.26 10.98 -3.36
C PRO A 310 9.74 10.52 -4.73
N ILE A 311 9.52 11.48 -5.64
CA ILE A 311 9.10 11.21 -7.02
C ILE A 311 10.14 10.34 -7.73
N LEU A 312 11.43 10.73 -7.69
CA LEU A 312 12.48 10.00 -8.40
C LEU A 312 12.59 8.56 -7.89
N LEU A 313 12.59 8.36 -6.57
CA LEU A 313 12.69 7.04 -5.95
C LEU A 313 11.57 6.09 -6.39
N GLY A 314 10.33 6.59 -6.50
CA GLY A 314 9.21 5.78 -6.95
C GLY A 314 9.29 5.34 -8.42
N TRP A 315 9.87 6.17 -9.30
CA TRP A 315 9.89 5.92 -10.75
C TRP A 315 11.16 5.24 -11.26
N ILE A 316 12.26 5.27 -10.51
CA ILE A 316 13.53 4.64 -10.89
C ILE A 316 13.36 3.16 -11.32
N PRO A 317 12.65 2.28 -10.56
CA PRO A 317 12.47 0.89 -10.97
C PRO A 317 11.83 0.74 -12.36
N PHE A 318 10.81 1.56 -12.64
CA PHE A 318 10.13 1.58 -13.94
C PHE A 318 11.08 1.99 -15.06
N PHE A 319 11.85 3.06 -14.89
CA PHE A 319 12.79 3.52 -15.91
C PHE A 319 13.93 2.53 -16.16
N ILE A 320 14.42 1.86 -15.12
CA ILE A 320 15.41 0.77 -15.27
C ILE A 320 14.82 -0.36 -16.11
N LEU A 321 13.59 -0.77 -15.81
CA LEU A 321 12.93 -1.83 -16.57
C LEU A 321 12.68 -1.43 -18.03
N LEU A 322 12.24 -0.19 -18.25
CA LEU A 322 12.07 0.37 -19.59
C LEU A 322 13.40 0.38 -20.35
N LEU A 323 14.49 0.80 -19.73
CA LEU A 323 15.82 0.73 -20.33
C LEU A 323 16.22 -0.70 -20.69
N CYS A 324 16.01 -1.66 -19.78
CA CYS A 324 16.26 -3.08 -20.03
C CYS A 324 15.42 -3.62 -21.19
N THR A 325 14.14 -3.24 -21.30
CA THR A 325 13.30 -3.61 -22.46
C THR A 325 13.87 -3.06 -23.76
N ALA A 326 14.23 -1.78 -23.80
CA ALA A 326 14.77 -1.15 -25.01
C ALA A 326 16.08 -1.80 -25.45
N LEU A 327 16.99 -2.10 -24.51
CA LEU A 327 18.24 -2.81 -24.78
C LEU A 327 17.99 -4.23 -25.31
N ALA A 328 17.03 -4.96 -24.72
CA ALA A 328 16.69 -6.30 -25.17
C ALA A 328 16.16 -6.30 -26.62
N PHE A 329 15.32 -5.34 -27.00
CA PHE A 329 14.86 -5.21 -28.39
C PHE A 329 15.98 -4.87 -29.36
N ARG A 330 16.92 -3.99 -28.98
CA ARG A 330 18.08 -3.67 -29.82
C ARG A 330 18.96 -4.90 -30.06
N LEU A 331 19.23 -5.70 -29.04
CA LEU A 331 20.05 -6.91 -29.18
C LEU A 331 19.42 -7.97 -30.10
N VAL A 332 18.09 -8.05 -30.15
CA VAL A 332 17.38 -9.01 -31.01
C VAL A 332 17.34 -8.55 -32.48
N GLN A 333 17.26 -7.24 -32.74
CA GLN A 333 17.24 -6.71 -34.11
C GLN A 333 18.58 -6.86 -34.87
N TRP A 334 19.68 -7.12 -34.16
CA TRP A 334 21.02 -7.29 -34.72
C TRP A 334 21.41 -8.74 -35.02
N LYS A 335 20.49 -9.70 -34.83
CA LYS A 335 20.69 -11.14 -35.13
C LYS A 335 19.71 -11.62 -36.18
#